data_AF-A0A6A6FDU0-F1
#
_entry.id   AF-A0A6A6FDU0-F1
#
_cell.length_a   1.000
_cell.length_b   1.000
_cell.length_c   1.000
_cell.angle_alpha   90.00
_cell.angle_beta   90.00
_cell.angle_gamma   90.00
#
_symmetry.space_group_name_H-M   'P 1'
#
loop_
_entity.id
_entity.type
_entity.pdbx_description
1 polymer ?
#
loop_
_entity_poly.entity_id
_entity_poly.type
_entity_poly.pdbx_seq_one_letter_code
_entity_poly.pdbx_strand_id
1 'polypeptide(L)'
;MGVSGLFKELGPGQRISVAKLSVQHFSTHGRPLRLAIDISIWLFQILASKGGSNPALRTFYYRLLRLLSLNVHPLFVFDGPNKPVFKRNKKVGGPGVRVASVPEFLAKELLRKFGYPWHVAPGEAEAECALLQREGVVDAVLSEDVDTLMFGSGVLWRSWTAEGKGKVPTHCTVYRADEVKEKSGLDREGMILVALMSGGDYIVEGIPGCGPKLACDAARAGFARELCELARKRDVSGLKEWRGRLTHEIRTNESKFFTKKNSKLTIPEDFPSREVLGYYTDPCVSTLEKVARLKAEVRWDMEMDFPALRAFTGDAFDWRCLGGAKKFIRNLAPAILVRELRLMGEKDDRLDADAQAEKEQQYVLAIHGKRNHATTDGELEYRITFIPQTLVPIDLSIEDEDDEYVPAGGADEELEAEDEWAQMPSSTQDESDAPTSPTKKRAFKPYHPDQPEKVWLLREFLKVGCPLHVEDYEDKSKDPKEFFKQRRKAKAA
;
A
#
# COMPACT_ATOMS: atom_id res chain seq x y z
N MET A 1 14.20 7.01 3.64
CA MET A 1 14.91 6.04 4.50
C MET A 1 15.82 5.23 3.57
N GLY A 2 16.95 4.67 4.03
CA GLY A 2 17.97 4.03 3.19
C GLY A 2 19.11 4.94 2.71
N VAL A 3 19.73 4.60 1.58
CA VAL A 3 20.89 5.29 0.98
C VAL A 3 20.55 6.72 0.55
N SER A 4 21.21 7.71 1.14
CA SER A 4 20.96 9.13 0.88
C SER A 4 21.27 9.50 -0.58
N GLY A 5 20.27 10.02 -1.29
CA GLY A 5 20.41 10.47 -2.68
C GLY A 5 20.29 9.38 -3.75
N LEU A 6 20.20 8.09 -3.38
CA LEU A 6 20.14 6.99 -4.35
C LEU A 6 18.92 7.09 -5.27
N PHE A 7 17.73 7.40 -4.74
CA PHE A 7 16.52 7.59 -5.57
C PHE A 7 16.67 8.67 -6.65
N LYS A 8 17.55 9.68 -6.47
CA LYS A 8 17.81 10.68 -7.51
C LYS A 8 18.56 10.08 -8.70
N GLU A 9 19.37 9.05 -8.45
CA GLU A 9 20.18 8.35 -9.46
C GLU A 9 19.40 7.21 -10.12
N LEU A 10 18.44 6.58 -9.42
CA LEU A 10 17.55 5.55 -9.99
C LEU A 10 16.50 6.10 -10.96
N GLY A 11 16.27 7.42 -10.93
CA GLY A 11 15.20 8.10 -11.65
C GLY A 11 13.95 8.31 -10.80
N PRO A 12 12.96 9.08 -11.29
CA PRO A 12 11.81 9.50 -10.48
C PRO A 12 10.81 8.38 -10.14
N GLY A 13 10.96 7.20 -10.75
CA GLY A 13 9.92 6.15 -10.76
C GLY A 13 8.68 6.57 -11.54
N GLN A 14 7.73 5.65 -11.69
CA GLN A 14 6.43 5.93 -12.31
C GLN A 14 5.42 6.32 -11.23
N ARG A 15 4.95 7.58 -11.23
CA ARG A 15 3.82 7.98 -10.39
C ARG A 15 2.52 7.50 -11.03
N ILE A 16 1.76 6.68 -10.33
CA ILE A 16 0.53 6.05 -10.86
C ILE A 16 -0.45 5.76 -9.72
N SER A 17 -1.75 5.83 -10.02
CA SER A 17 -2.83 5.53 -9.10
C SER A 17 -2.88 4.04 -8.74
N VAL A 18 -3.12 3.75 -7.47
CA VAL A 18 -3.27 2.36 -7.00
C VAL A 18 -4.51 1.70 -7.59
N ALA A 19 -5.56 2.49 -7.86
CA ALA A 19 -6.76 2.03 -8.55
C ALA A 19 -6.42 1.44 -9.93
N LYS A 20 -5.66 2.16 -10.74
CA LYS A 20 -5.21 1.69 -12.05
C LYS A 20 -4.37 0.44 -11.97
N LEU A 21 -3.40 0.40 -11.06
CA LEU A 21 -2.56 -0.78 -10.85
C LEU A 21 -3.40 -2.01 -10.48
N SER A 22 -4.38 -1.83 -9.58
CA SER A 22 -5.26 -2.92 -9.16
C SER A 22 -6.17 -3.41 -10.30
N VAL A 23 -6.81 -2.49 -11.03
CA VAL A 23 -7.67 -2.83 -12.18
C VAL A 23 -6.89 -3.56 -13.26
N GLN A 24 -5.75 -3.01 -13.69
CA GLN A 24 -4.92 -3.62 -14.72
C GLN A 24 -4.45 -5.03 -14.33
N HIS A 25 -4.02 -5.19 -13.07
CA HIS A 25 -3.63 -6.49 -12.56
C HIS A 25 -4.81 -7.46 -12.57
N PHE A 26 -5.96 -7.04 -12.07
CA PHE A 26 -7.17 -7.85 -11.99
C PHE A 26 -7.64 -8.30 -13.38
N SER A 27 -7.72 -7.39 -14.36
CA SER A 27 -8.10 -7.73 -15.74
C SER A 27 -7.10 -8.67 -16.42
N THR A 28 -5.81 -8.60 -16.07
CA THR A 28 -4.77 -9.44 -16.68
C THR A 28 -4.70 -10.84 -16.06
N HIS A 29 -4.87 -10.95 -14.74
CA HIS A 29 -4.62 -12.20 -13.99
C HIS A 29 -5.89 -12.85 -13.44
N GLY A 30 -7.06 -12.21 -13.57
CA GLY A 30 -8.33 -12.71 -13.05
C GLY A 30 -8.40 -12.80 -11.52
N ARG A 31 -7.49 -12.13 -10.80
CA ARG A 31 -7.44 -12.12 -9.34
C ARG A 31 -6.94 -10.77 -8.80
N PRO A 32 -7.26 -10.43 -7.53
CA PRO A 32 -6.71 -9.24 -6.87
C PRO A 32 -5.19 -9.19 -6.90
N LEU A 33 -4.65 -7.96 -6.93
CA LEU A 33 -3.24 -7.69 -6.76
C LEU A 33 -2.82 -8.03 -5.32
N ARG A 34 -1.80 -8.85 -5.16
CA ARG A 34 -1.22 -9.21 -3.86
C ARG A 34 -0.05 -8.29 -3.54
N LEU A 35 -0.07 -7.67 -2.36
CA LEU A 35 0.90 -6.64 -1.99
C LEU A 35 1.51 -6.96 -0.62
N ALA A 36 2.82 -7.17 -0.55
CA ALA A 36 3.52 -7.22 0.73
C ALA A 36 3.71 -5.78 1.25
N ILE A 37 3.27 -5.50 2.46
CA ILE A 37 3.36 -4.18 3.07
C ILE A 37 4.31 -4.26 4.25
N ASP A 38 5.42 -3.53 4.16
CA ASP A 38 6.26 -3.29 5.32
C ASP A 38 5.53 -2.36 6.30
N ILE A 39 5.07 -2.92 7.41
CA ILE A 39 4.23 -2.17 8.35
C ILE A 39 5.02 -1.14 9.15
N SER A 40 6.36 -1.26 9.23
CA SER A 40 7.20 -0.35 9.99
C SER A 40 7.00 1.10 9.54
N ILE A 41 6.83 1.31 8.24
CA ILE A 41 6.56 2.61 7.61
C ILE A 41 5.32 3.25 8.19
N TRP A 42 4.28 2.46 8.40
CA TRP A 42 3.01 2.96 8.90
C TRP A 42 3.09 3.12 10.41
N LEU A 43 3.70 2.19 11.15
CA LEU A 43 3.89 2.31 12.60
C LEU A 43 4.65 3.59 13.00
N PHE A 44 5.63 4.02 12.20
CA PHE A 44 6.32 5.31 12.44
C PHE A 44 5.45 6.52 12.10
N GLN A 45 4.66 6.47 11.02
CA GLN A 45 3.72 7.54 10.65
C GLN A 45 2.56 7.66 11.65
N ILE A 46 2.10 6.52 12.15
CA ILE A 46 1.10 6.33 13.22
C ILE A 46 1.53 7.17 14.44
N LEU A 47 2.79 7.09 14.88
CA LEU A 47 3.27 7.87 16.03
C LEU A 47 3.28 9.40 15.86
N ALA A 48 3.15 9.91 14.63
CA ALA A 48 3.25 11.35 14.33
C ALA A 48 1.90 12.08 14.21
N SER A 49 0.77 11.37 14.16
CA SER A 49 -0.56 11.97 14.00
C SER A 49 -1.04 12.66 15.29
N LYS A 50 -1.73 13.81 15.15
CA LYS A 50 -2.32 14.61 16.23
C LYS A 50 -3.84 14.72 16.01
N GLY A 51 -4.63 14.79 17.09
CA GLY A 51 -6.11 14.99 17.06
C GLY A 51 -6.93 13.76 17.47
N GLY A 52 -7.91 13.92 18.37
CA GLY A 52 -8.78 12.84 18.88
C GLY A 52 -8.07 11.63 19.51
N SER A 53 -8.84 10.56 19.76
CA SER A 53 -8.34 9.31 20.37
C SER A 53 -7.64 8.40 19.35
N ASN A 54 -6.38 8.05 19.65
CA ASN A 54 -5.49 7.21 18.83
C ASN A 54 -5.49 7.54 17.30
N PRO A 55 -5.21 8.80 16.89
CA PRO A 55 -5.28 9.24 15.47
C PRO A 55 -4.38 8.41 14.55
N ALA A 56 -3.26 8.01 15.12
CA ALA A 56 -2.31 7.04 14.65
C ALA A 56 -2.99 5.78 14.06
N LEU A 57 -3.64 5.03 14.94
CA LEU A 57 -4.34 3.78 14.66
C LEU A 57 -5.59 4.01 13.79
N ARG A 58 -6.22 5.18 13.92
CA ARG A 58 -7.33 5.62 13.06
C ARG A 58 -6.89 5.82 11.60
N THR A 59 -5.71 6.40 11.37
CA THR A 59 -5.11 6.51 10.03
C THR A 59 -4.86 5.12 9.44
N PHE A 60 -4.37 4.19 10.26
CA PHE A 60 -4.18 2.80 9.83
C PHE A 60 -5.51 2.15 9.44
N TYR A 61 -6.56 2.29 10.25
CA TYR A 61 -7.91 1.83 9.94
C TYR A 61 -8.39 2.32 8.55
N TYR A 62 -8.25 3.61 8.26
CA TYR A 62 -8.67 4.14 6.95
C TYR A 62 -7.83 3.62 5.78
N ARG A 63 -6.52 3.37 5.99
CA ARG A 63 -5.68 2.71 4.97
C ARG A 63 -6.12 1.27 4.70
N LEU A 64 -6.53 0.54 5.73
CA LEU A 64 -7.08 -0.81 5.61
C LEU A 64 -8.38 -0.81 4.79
N LEU A 65 -9.27 0.14 5.04
CA LEU A 65 -10.48 0.34 4.21
C LEU A 65 -10.12 0.67 2.77
N ARG A 66 -9.13 1.53 2.56
CA ARG A 66 -8.69 1.93 1.23
C ARG A 66 -8.16 0.76 0.41
N LEU A 67 -7.36 -0.12 1.01
CA LEU A 67 -6.88 -1.33 0.36
C LEU A 67 -8.05 -2.24 -0.07
N LEU A 68 -9.06 -2.38 0.78
CA LEU A 68 -10.24 -3.18 0.49
C LEU A 68 -11.06 -2.59 -0.66
N SER A 69 -11.32 -1.27 -0.64
CA SER A 69 -12.03 -0.56 -1.71
C SER A 69 -11.29 -0.58 -3.06
N LEU A 70 -9.97 -0.78 -3.03
CA LEU A 70 -9.14 -0.91 -4.23
C LEU A 70 -8.99 -2.36 -4.68
N ASN A 71 -9.66 -3.31 -4.02
CA ASN A 71 -9.56 -4.73 -4.30
C ASN A 71 -8.11 -5.24 -4.31
N VAL A 72 -7.34 -4.84 -3.30
CA VAL A 72 -5.97 -5.31 -3.08
C VAL A 72 -5.98 -6.38 -1.99
N HIS A 73 -5.16 -7.42 -2.16
CA HIS A 73 -4.89 -8.47 -1.18
C HIS A 73 -3.57 -8.17 -0.45
N PRO A 74 -3.60 -7.46 0.69
CA PRO A 74 -2.39 -7.12 1.42
C PRO A 74 -1.89 -8.30 2.28
N LEU A 75 -0.57 -8.44 2.37
CA LEU A 75 0.12 -9.25 3.37
C LEU A 75 0.99 -8.31 4.21
N PHE A 76 0.61 -8.10 5.46
CA PHE A 76 1.34 -7.21 6.35
C PHE A 76 2.56 -7.93 6.95
N VAL A 77 3.75 -7.40 6.70
CA VAL A 77 5.00 -7.99 7.18
C VAL A 77 5.52 -7.18 8.35
N PHE A 78 5.61 -7.84 9.49
CA PHE A 78 6.20 -7.34 10.71
C PHE A 78 7.65 -7.74 10.80
N ASP A 79 8.39 -6.86 11.43
CA ASP A 79 9.77 -7.02 11.78
C ASP A 79 9.99 -8.15 12.81
N GLY A 80 11.09 -8.89 12.65
CA GLY A 80 11.47 -10.03 13.46
C GLY A 80 12.41 -9.73 14.62
N PRO A 81 12.76 -10.75 15.44
CA PRO A 81 13.71 -10.61 16.53
C PRO A 81 15.18 -10.54 16.08
N ASN A 82 15.53 -11.10 14.91
CA ASN A 82 16.93 -11.21 14.45
C ASN A 82 17.34 -10.06 13.52
N LYS A 83 16.91 -8.84 13.85
CA LYS A 83 17.41 -7.64 13.15
C LYS A 83 18.87 -7.39 13.49
N PRO A 84 19.63 -6.74 12.58
CA PRO A 84 20.96 -6.24 12.90
C PRO A 84 20.95 -5.42 14.20
N VAL A 85 21.99 -5.57 15.02
CA VAL A 85 22.02 -4.95 16.35
C VAL A 85 21.98 -3.42 16.25
N PHE A 86 22.64 -2.86 15.24
CA PHE A 86 22.71 -1.43 14.97
C PHE A 86 22.23 -1.11 13.56
N LYS A 87 21.42 -0.05 13.45
CA LYS A 87 20.99 0.57 12.18
C LYS A 87 20.96 2.08 12.40
N ARG A 88 21.53 2.85 11.48
CA ARG A 88 21.61 4.33 11.53
C ARG A 88 22.16 4.87 12.86
N ASN A 89 23.25 4.29 13.35
CA ASN A 89 23.88 4.62 14.65
C ASN A 89 22.96 4.46 15.87
N LYS A 90 21.85 3.71 15.74
CA LYS A 90 20.93 3.37 16.82
C LYS A 90 20.90 1.86 17.02
N LYS A 91 20.82 1.42 18.27
CA LYS A 91 20.61 0.01 18.58
C LYS A 91 19.15 -0.35 18.26
N VAL A 92 18.94 -1.20 17.26
CA VAL A 92 17.61 -1.62 16.79
C VAL A 92 17.34 -3.11 17.02
N GLY A 93 18.34 -3.87 17.45
CA GLY A 93 18.24 -5.31 17.75
C GLY A 93 19.03 -5.75 18.99
N GLY A 94 18.91 -7.03 19.34
CA GLY A 94 19.64 -7.68 20.44
C GLY A 94 18.92 -7.70 21.80
N PRO A 95 19.51 -8.36 22.82
CA PRO A 95 18.90 -8.53 24.13
C PRO A 95 18.52 -7.19 24.78
N GLY A 96 17.27 -7.10 25.27
CA GLY A 96 16.72 -5.90 25.93
C GLY A 96 15.88 -4.97 25.03
N VAL A 97 15.86 -5.18 23.71
CA VAL A 97 14.93 -4.48 22.81
C VAL A 97 13.58 -5.21 22.84
N ARG A 98 12.50 -4.55 23.30
CA ARG A 98 11.15 -5.17 23.36
C ARG A 98 10.64 -5.41 21.94
N VAL A 99 10.22 -6.65 21.66
CA VAL A 99 9.89 -7.16 20.32
C VAL A 99 8.52 -6.70 19.82
N ALA A 100 7.61 -6.29 20.71
CA ALA A 100 6.32 -5.73 20.32
C ALA A 100 6.05 -4.41 21.04
N SER A 101 5.86 -3.34 20.28
CA SER A 101 5.38 -2.07 20.81
C SER A 101 3.85 -2.09 20.97
N VAL A 102 3.29 -1.25 21.85
CA VAL A 102 1.81 -1.12 21.98
C VAL A 102 1.14 -0.83 20.61
N PRO A 103 1.68 0.06 19.75
CA PRO A 103 1.17 0.25 18.39
C PRO A 103 1.18 -1.02 17.54
N GLU A 104 2.22 -1.84 17.63
CA GLU A 104 2.31 -3.09 16.88
C GLU A 104 1.25 -4.11 17.32
N PHE A 105 1.03 -4.22 18.64
CA PHE A 105 -0.02 -5.07 19.19
C PHE A 105 -1.41 -4.64 18.71
N LEU A 106 -1.74 -3.34 18.84
CA LEU A 106 -3.02 -2.80 18.39
C LEU A 106 -3.22 -2.95 16.87
N ALA A 107 -2.15 -2.79 16.08
CA ALA A 107 -2.18 -3.03 14.65
C ALA A 107 -2.49 -4.51 14.32
N LYS A 108 -1.85 -5.47 15.00
CA LYS A 108 -2.14 -6.91 14.82
C LYS A 108 -3.57 -7.27 15.21
N GLU A 109 -4.08 -6.71 16.31
CA GLU A 109 -5.48 -6.89 16.71
C GLU A 109 -6.44 -6.35 15.64
N LEU A 110 -6.18 -5.15 15.12
CA LEU A 110 -7.00 -4.56 14.08
C LEU A 110 -6.98 -5.39 12.78
N LEU A 111 -5.79 -5.81 12.35
CA LEU A 111 -5.63 -6.68 11.18
C LEU A 111 -6.41 -7.99 11.32
N ARG A 112 -6.36 -8.62 12.51
CA ARG A 112 -7.11 -9.85 12.78
C ARG A 112 -8.62 -9.63 12.65
N LYS A 113 -9.14 -8.52 13.20
CA LYS A 113 -10.57 -8.19 13.14
C LYS A 113 -11.03 -7.87 11.71
N PHE A 114 -10.16 -7.29 10.89
CA PHE A 114 -10.39 -7.09 9.46
C PHE A 114 -10.24 -8.36 8.61
N GLY A 115 -9.73 -9.46 9.18
CA GLY A 115 -9.46 -10.67 8.40
C GLY A 115 -8.27 -10.54 7.44
N TYR A 116 -7.33 -9.63 7.69
CA TYR A 116 -6.13 -9.50 6.87
C TYR A 116 -5.02 -10.45 7.32
N PRO A 117 -4.34 -11.15 6.38
CA PRO A 117 -3.20 -11.97 6.72
C PRO A 117 -1.99 -11.08 7.09
N TRP A 118 -1.21 -11.56 8.06
CA TRP A 118 0.04 -10.94 8.43
C TRP A 118 1.11 -11.99 8.71
N HIS A 119 2.36 -11.58 8.57
CA HIS A 119 3.55 -12.42 8.71
C HIS A 119 4.58 -11.71 9.58
N VAL A 120 5.36 -12.45 10.37
CA VAL A 120 6.49 -11.91 11.14
C VAL A 120 7.77 -12.44 10.50
N ALA A 121 8.56 -11.54 9.93
CA ALA A 121 9.86 -11.84 9.35
C ALA A 121 10.81 -12.43 10.41
N PRO A 122 11.83 -13.21 10.02
CA PRO A 122 12.89 -13.61 10.95
C PRO A 122 13.78 -12.44 11.37
N GLY A 123 14.09 -11.54 10.43
CA GLY A 123 14.92 -10.35 10.60
C GLY A 123 14.17 -9.08 10.24
N GLU A 124 14.54 -8.43 9.15
CA GLU A 124 13.94 -7.17 8.70
C GLU A 124 12.76 -7.40 7.75
N ALA A 125 11.65 -6.67 7.98
CA ALA A 125 10.42 -6.80 7.20
C ALA A 125 10.64 -6.53 5.71
N GLU A 126 11.43 -5.52 5.36
CA GLU A 126 11.75 -5.17 3.97
C GLU A 126 12.49 -6.27 3.20
N ALA A 127 13.40 -6.99 3.85
CA ALA A 127 14.10 -8.12 3.26
C ALA A 127 13.17 -9.31 3.04
N GLU A 128 12.30 -9.59 4.01
CA GLU A 128 11.27 -10.63 3.88
C GLU A 128 10.26 -10.28 2.79
N CYS A 129 9.78 -9.03 2.72
CA CYS A 129 8.91 -8.56 1.64
C CYS A 129 9.51 -8.82 0.25
N ALA A 130 10.80 -8.50 0.06
CA ALA A 130 11.50 -8.75 -1.19
C ALA A 130 11.58 -10.25 -1.52
N LEU A 131 11.85 -11.11 -0.53
CA LEU A 131 11.81 -12.56 -0.70
C LEU A 131 10.40 -13.05 -1.11
N LEU A 132 9.36 -12.63 -0.39
CA LEU A 132 7.97 -13.03 -0.66
C LEU A 132 7.53 -12.65 -2.07
N GLN A 133 7.99 -11.50 -2.57
CA GLN A 133 7.72 -11.07 -3.93
C GLN A 133 8.47 -11.91 -4.97
N ARG A 134 9.76 -12.21 -4.73
CA ARG A 134 10.56 -13.06 -5.62
C ARG A 134 10.01 -14.50 -5.72
N GLU A 135 9.53 -15.06 -4.62
CA GLU A 135 8.94 -16.41 -4.58
C GLU A 135 7.46 -16.43 -5.03
N GLY A 136 6.93 -15.28 -5.47
CA GLY A 136 5.58 -15.14 -6.02
C GLY A 136 4.46 -15.40 -5.01
N VAL A 137 4.70 -15.11 -3.72
CA VAL A 137 3.64 -15.06 -2.70
C VAL A 137 2.81 -13.79 -2.92
N VAL A 138 3.48 -12.69 -3.26
CA VAL A 138 2.89 -11.39 -3.60
C VAL A 138 3.42 -10.89 -4.95
N ASP A 139 2.76 -9.89 -5.54
CA ASP A 139 3.11 -9.34 -6.86
C ASP A 139 4.02 -8.10 -6.75
N ALA A 140 3.89 -7.35 -5.66
CA ALA A 140 4.66 -6.13 -5.41
C ALA A 140 4.94 -5.94 -3.90
N VAL A 141 5.90 -5.07 -3.60
CA VAL A 141 6.24 -4.64 -2.24
C VAL A 141 5.92 -3.16 -2.06
N LEU A 142 5.16 -2.79 -1.03
CA LEU A 142 5.00 -1.41 -0.59
C LEU A 142 6.02 -1.10 0.50
N SER A 143 7.05 -0.31 0.18
CA SER A 143 8.02 0.19 1.14
C SER A 143 8.53 1.62 0.88
N GLU A 144 8.99 2.33 1.91
CA GLU A 144 9.71 3.61 1.80
C GLU A 144 11.23 3.43 1.66
N ASP A 145 11.72 2.22 1.90
CA ASP A 145 13.12 1.88 1.85
C ASP A 145 13.52 1.30 0.49
N VAL A 146 14.56 1.91 -0.08
CA VAL A 146 15.18 1.44 -1.34
C VAL A 146 15.84 0.09 -1.17
N ASP A 147 16.14 -0.29 0.07
CA ASP A 147 16.84 -1.52 0.42
C ASP A 147 16.06 -2.76 -0.03
N THR A 148 14.72 -2.67 -0.15
CA THR A 148 13.90 -3.69 -0.82
C THR A 148 14.40 -4.08 -2.21
N LEU A 149 14.88 -3.13 -3.03
CA LEU A 149 15.49 -3.42 -4.33
C LEU A 149 16.86 -4.10 -4.17
N MET A 150 17.63 -3.73 -3.13
CA MET A 150 18.91 -4.38 -2.79
C MET A 150 18.74 -5.80 -2.25
N PHE A 151 17.61 -6.11 -1.60
CA PHE A 151 17.23 -7.47 -1.21
C PHE A 151 16.66 -8.30 -2.38
N GLY A 152 16.42 -7.65 -3.52
CA GLY A 152 16.04 -8.30 -4.77
C GLY A 152 14.57 -8.24 -5.13
N SER A 153 13.82 -7.27 -4.60
CA SER A 153 12.45 -6.98 -5.07
C SER A 153 12.48 -6.53 -6.53
N GLY A 154 11.60 -7.11 -7.35
CA GLY A 154 11.40 -6.71 -8.75
C GLY A 154 10.48 -5.50 -8.93
N VAL A 155 9.54 -5.28 -8.00
CA VAL A 155 8.55 -4.20 -8.07
C VAL A 155 8.36 -3.59 -6.68
N LEU A 156 8.91 -2.38 -6.50
CA LEU A 156 8.77 -1.57 -5.30
C LEU A 156 7.75 -0.46 -5.54
N TRP A 157 6.77 -0.35 -4.65
CA TRP A 157 5.88 0.78 -4.53
C TRP A 157 6.31 1.62 -3.35
N ARG A 158 6.39 2.93 -3.55
CA ARG A 158 6.82 3.87 -2.55
C ARG A 158 5.90 5.08 -2.50
N SER A 159 5.83 5.76 -1.36
CA SER A 159 5.12 7.03 -1.20
C SER A 159 3.67 6.92 -1.63
N TRP A 160 2.94 5.97 -1.03
CA TRP A 160 1.49 5.91 -1.21
C TRP A 160 0.83 7.09 -0.51
N THR A 161 0.58 8.13 -1.29
CA THR A 161 0.19 9.47 -0.81
C THR A 161 -0.82 10.10 -1.77
N ALA A 162 -1.32 11.27 -1.39
CA ALA A 162 -2.19 12.03 -2.26
C ALA A 162 -1.44 12.57 -3.47
N GLU A 163 -2.20 12.81 -4.54
CA GLU A 163 -1.68 13.41 -5.77
C GLU A 163 -2.05 14.90 -5.81
N GLY A 164 -1.09 15.73 -6.19
CA GLY A 164 -1.26 17.19 -6.21
C GLY A 164 -1.60 17.77 -4.84
N LYS A 165 -2.66 18.59 -4.78
CA LYS A 165 -3.15 19.25 -3.55
C LYS A 165 -4.17 18.42 -2.77
N GLY A 166 -4.46 17.19 -3.20
CA GLY A 166 -5.42 16.33 -2.53
C GLY A 166 -4.95 15.89 -1.14
N LYS A 167 -5.88 15.41 -0.32
CA LYS A 167 -5.59 14.77 0.98
C LYS A 167 -5.67 13.24 0.92
N VAL A 168 -6.33 12.69 -0.11
CA VAL A 168 -6.60 11.25 -0.25
C VAL A 168 -5.40 10.50 -0.81
N PRO A 169 -4.84 9.49 -0.13
CA PRO A 169 -3.80 8.64 -0.70
C PRO A 169 -4.34 7.82 -1.87
N THR A 170 -4.01 8.26 -3.09
CA THR A 170 -4.52 7.70 -4.35
C THR A 170 -3.41 7.12 -5.20
N HIS A 171 -2.19 7.66 -5.10
CA HIS A 171 -1.08 7.35 -5.99
C HIS A 171 0.13 6.84 -5.21
N CYS A 172 0.90 5.98 -5.86
CA CYS A 172 2.21 5.54 -5.40
C CYS A 172 3.23 5.78 -6.52
N THR A 173 4.50 5.78 -6.14
CA THR A 173 5.63 5.80 -7.06
C THR A 173 6.16 4.39 -7.20
N VAL A 174 6.06 3.83 -8.41
CA VAL A 174 6.46 2.47 -8.74
C VAL A 174 7.88 2.48 -9.33
N TYR A 175 8.73 1.63 -8.77
CA TYR A 175 10.06 1.31 -9.28
C TYR A 175 10.07 -0.15 -9.70
N ARG A 176 10.33 -0.41 -10.98
CA ARG A 176 10.56 -1.76 -11.51
C ARG A 176 12.04 -1.98 -11.69
N ALA A 177 12.58 -3.07 -11.17
CA ALA A 177 14.02 -3.33 -11.17
C ALA A 177 14.61 -3.29 -12.59
N ASP A 178 13.90 -3.83 -13.58
CA ASP A 178 14.34 -3.82 -14.98
C ASP A 178 14.41 -2.40 -15.56
N GLU A 179 13.39 -1.58 -15.32
CA GLU A 179 13.37 -0.17 -15.77
C GLU A 179 14.44 0.67 -15.05
N VAL A 180 14.66 0.41 -13.76
CA VAL A 180 15.69 1.07 -12.96
C VAL A 180 17.07 0.74 -13.54
N LYS A 181 17.31 -0.52 -13.87
CA LYS A 181 18.55 -0.97 -14.50
C LYS A 181 18.75 -0.32 -15.86
N GLU A 182 17.72 -0.29 -16.70
CA GLU A 182 17.77 0.32 -18.04
C GLU A 182 18.09 1.82 -17.96
N LYS A 183 17.45 2.56 -17.05
CA LYS A 183 17.59 4.03 -16.95
C LYS A 183 18.87 4.46 -16.24
N SER A 184 19.24 3.78 -15.15
CA SER A 184 20.34 4.21 -14.26
C SER A 184 21.65 3.44 -14.46
N GLY A 185 21.59 2.26 -15.09
CA GLY A 185 22.67 1.29 -15.17
C GLY A 185 22.92 0.53 -13.85
N LEU A 186 22.08 0.73 -12.82
CA LEU A 186 22.24 0.12 -11.50
C LEU A 186 21.29 -1.07 -11.35
N ASP A 187 21.86 -2.24 -11.06
CA ASP A 187 21.13 -3.41 -10.62
C ASP A 187 21.31 -3.65 -9.12
N ARG A 188 20.82 -4.79 -8.62
CA ARG A 188 20.90 -5.16 -7.19
C ARG A 188 22.32 -5.01 -6.64
N GLU A 189 23.30 -5.61 -7.33
CA GLU A 189 24.69 -5.61 -6.90
C GLU A 189 25.26 -4.18 -6.95
N GLY A 190 24.94 -3.44 -8.01
CA GLY A 190 25.29 -2.02 -8.14
C GLY A 190 24.79 -1.17 -6.98
N MET A 191 23.52 -1.30 -6.61
CA MET A 191 22.92 -0.57 -5.48
C MET A 191 23.57 -0.95 -4.14
N ILE A 192 23.92 -2.23 -3.93
CA ILE A 192 24.63 -2.68 -2.73
C ILE A 192 26.01 -2.01 -2.64
N LEU A 193 26.76 -1.95 -3.75
CA LEU A 193 28.04 -1.23 -3.76
C LEU A 193 27.85 0.24 -3.43
N VAL A 194 26.80 0.87 -3.95
CA VAL A 194 26.48 2.26 -3.63
C VAL A 194 26.21 2.44 -2.12
N ALA A 195 25.41 1.56 -1.51
CA ALA A 195 25.15 1.59 -0.07
C ALA A 195 26.43 1.45 0.77
N LEU A 196 27.35 0.55 0.36
CA LEU A 196 28.62 0.35 1.05
C LEU A 196 29.55 1.56 0.92
N MET A 197 29.61 2.19 -0.27
CA MET A 197 30.54 3.28 -0.55
C MET A 197 30.04 4.64 -0.06
N SER A 198 28.76 4.99 -0.27
CA SER A 198 28.21 6.32 0.07
C SER A 198 27.49 6.37 1.41
N GLY A 199 27.37 5.24 2.09
CA GLY A 199 26.63 5.10 3.34
C GLY A 199 25.19 4.64 3.09
N GLY A 200 24.78 3.66 3.88
CA GLY A 200 23.44 3.10 3.90
C GLY A 200 22.94 2.93 5.33
N ASP A 201 21.99 2.02 5.53
CA ASP A 201 21.35 1.89 6.83
C ASP A 201 22.23 1.21 7.89
N TYR A 202 23.11 0.30 7.49
CA TYR A 202 24.00 -0.42 8.41
C TYR A 202 25.32 0.33 8.68
N ILE A 203 25.84 1.06 7.69
CA ILE A 203 27.03 1.93 7.83
C ILE A 203 26.63 3.29 7.28
N VAL A 204 26.40 4.25 8.17
CA VAL A 204 25.93 5.59 7.77
C VAL A 204 27.04 6.39 7.08
N GLU A 205 28.29 6.19 7.49
CA GLU A 205 29.43 7.01 7.04
C GLU A 205 29.96 6.59 5.67
N GLY A 206 29.78 5.32 5.28
CA GLY A 206 30.38 4.74 4.08
C GLY A 206 31.90 4.97 4.04
N ILE A 207 32.43 5.25 2.84
CA ILE A 207 33.79 5.74 2.66
C ILE A 207 33.78 7.27 2.88
N PRO A 208 34.59 7.82 3.80
CA PRO A 208 34.64 9.26 4.02
C PRO A 208 34.93 10.06 2.75
N GLY A 209 34.03 11.00 2.42
CA GLY A 209 34.13 11.83 1.21
C GLY A 209 33.67 11.15 -0.08
N CYS A 210 33.13 9.93 -0.02
CA CYS A 210 32.49 9.25 -1.14
C CYS A 210 30.98 9.54 -1.16
N GLY A 211 30.52 10.24 -2.20
CA GLY A 211 29.10 10.49 -2.43
C GLY A 211 28.45 9.45 -3.35
N PRO A 212 27.10 9.46 -3.46
CA PRO A 212 26.35 8.51 -4.28
C PRO A 212 26.76 8.54 -5.76
N LYS A 213 27.08 9.71 -6.33
CA LYS A 213 27.53 9.82 -7.73
C LYS A 213 28.79 9.00 -8.03
N LEU A 214 29.82 9.15 -7.18
CA LEU A 214 31.08 8.42 -7.34
C LEU A 214 30.85 6.91 -7.20
N ALA A 215 29.99 6.53 -6.25
CA ALA A 215 29.65 5.13 -6.03
C ALA A 215 28.84 4.54 -7.20
N CYS A 216 27.95 5.32 -7.81
CA CYS A 216 27.20 4.91 -9.01
C CYS A 216 28.14 4.72 -10.21
N ASP A 217 29.12 5.61 -10.39
CA ASP A 217 30.16 5.47 -11.41
C ASP A 217 30.96 4.17 -11.20
N ALA A 218 31.36 3.86 -9.96
CA ALA A 218 32.03 2.60 -9.62
C ALA A 218 31.15 1.37 -9.90
N ALA A 219 29.86 1.43 -9.58
CA ALA A 219 28.92 0.36 -9.88
C ALA A 219 28.79 0.10 -11.39
N ARG A 220 28.63 1.17 -12.19
CA ARG A 220 28.56 1.08 -13.66
C ARG A 220 29.85 0.58 -14.30
N ALA A 221 30.99 0.85 -13.67
CA ALA A 221 32.30 0.33 -14.10
C ALA A 221 32.50 -1.17 -13.80
N GLY A 222 31.53 -1.85 -13.19
CA GLY A 222 31.56 -3.30 -12.97
C GLY A 222 32.15 -3.73 -11.63
N PHE A 223 32.62 -2.80 -10.79
CA PHE A 223 33.21 -3.13 -9.48
C PHE A 223 32.22 -3.85 -8.56
N ALA A 224 30.91 -3.61 -8.72
CA ALA A 224 29.88 -4.19 -7.89
C ALA A 224 29.75 -5.72 -8.08
N ARG A 225 29.71 -6.15 -9.35
CA ARG A 225 29.60 -7.57 -9.71
C ARG A 225 30.81 -8.34 -9.21
N GLU A 226 32.01 -7.81 -9.46
CA GLU A 226 33.26 -8.39 -8.98
C GLU A 226 33.28 -8.51 -7.46
N LEU A 227 32.84 -7.48 -6.73
CA LEU A 227 32.75 -7.50 -5.27
C LEU A 227 31.84 -8.63 -4.78
N CYS A 228 30.63 -8.74 -5.34
CA CYS A 228 29.68 -9.79 -4.95
C CYS A 228 30.19 -11.19 -5.28
N GLU A 229 30.88 -11.38 -6.41
CA GLU A 229 31.49 -12.66 -6.78
C GLU A 229 32.63 -13.06 -5.84
N LEU A 230 33.53 -12.13 -5.50
CA LEU A 230 34.63 -12.36 -4.56
C LEU A 230 34.10 -12.67 -3.16
N ALA A 231 33.07 -11.95 -2.71
CA ALA A 231 32.42 -12.21 -1.44
C ALA A 231 31.79 -13.60 -1.37
N ARG A 232 31.11 -14.02 -2.45
CA ARG A 232 30.52 -15.38 -2.57
C ARG A 232 31.60 -16.47 -2.49
N LYS A 233 32.75 -16.24 -3.11
CA LYS A 233 33.92 -17.16 -3.06
C LYS A 233 34.70 -17.08 -1.75
N ARG A 234 34.39 -16.11 -0.87
CA ARG A 234 35.13 -15.80 0.37
C ARG A 234 36.61 -15.52 0.11
N ASP A 235 36.93 -14.92 -1.04
CA ASP A 235 38.31 -14.67 -1.48
C ASP A 235 38.86 -13.37 -0.86
N VAL A 236 39.61 -13.51 0.24
CA VAL A 236 40.20 -12.38 0.97
C VAL A 236 41.31 -11.70 0.18
N SER A 237 42.11 -12.45 -0.59
CA SER A 237 43.19 -11.88 -1.39
C SER A 237 42.62 -11.08 -2.55
N GLY A 238 41.64 -11.65 -3.27
CA GLY A 238 40.95 -10.98 -4.37
C GLY A 238 40.23 -9.71 -3.93
N LEU A 239 39.66 -9.66 -2.72
CA LEU A 239 39.07 -8.42 -2.17
C LEU A 239 40.11 -7.32 -1.94
N LYS A 240 41.33 -7.67 -1.52
CA LYS A 240 42.43 -6.72 -1.34
C LYS A 240 42.89 -6.16 -2.69
N GLU A 241 43.02 -7.02 -3.69
CA GLU A 241 43.36 -6.61 -5.07
C GLU A 241 42.27 -5.75 -5.69
N TRP A 242 41.00 -6.14 -5.52
CA TRP A 242 39.84 -5.36 -5.94
C TRP A 242 39.82 -3.96 -5.32
N ARG A 243 40.07 -3.85 -4.00
CA ARG A 243 40.18 -2.54 -3.32
C ARG A 243 41.33 -1.72 -3.89
N GLY A 244 42.47 -2.36 -4.15
CA GLY A 244 43.63 -1.72 -4.78
C GLY A 244 43.28 -1.12 -6.14
N ARG A 245 42.60 -1.88 -7.00
CA ARG A 245 42.12 -1.41 -8.32
C ARG A 245 41.12 -0.27 -8.20
N LEU A 246 40.13 -0.39 -7.32
CA LEU A 246 39.15 0.68 -7.09
C LEU A 246 39.84 1.96 -6.61
N THR A 247 40.80 1.84 -5.69
CA THR A 247 41.56 2.98 -5.16
C THR A 247 42.40 3.63 -6.26
N HIS A 248 43.08 2.82 -7.08
CA HIS A 248 43.86 3.30 -8.23
C HIS A 248 42.98 4.09 -9.19
N GLU A 249 41.85 3.52 -9.63
CA GLU A 249 40.95 4.15 -10.58
C GLU A 249 40.31 5.43 -10.02
N ILE A 250 39.94 5.49 -8.73
CA ILE A 250 39.42 6.73 -8.14
C ILE A 250 40.49 7.83 -8.13
N ARG A 251 41.76 7.48 -7.89
CA ARG A 251 42.87 8.44 -7.81
C ARG A 251 43.37 8.92 -9.16
N THR A 252 43.47 8.02 -10.14
CA THR A 252 44.07 8.30 -11.46
C THR A 252 43.02 8.58 -12.53
N ASN A 253 41.85 7.92 -12.41
CA ASN A 253 40.81 7.88 -13.43
C ASN A 253 41.35 7.44 -14.80
N GLU A 254 42.27 6.45 -14.81
CA GLU A 254 42.97 5.96 -15.99
C GLU A 254 42.00 5.37 -17.02
N SER A 255 41.06 4.54 -16.56
CA SER A 255 40.03 3.93 -17.40
C SER A 255 38.85 4.87 -17.69
N LYS A 256 38.90 6.12 -17.19
CA LYS A 256 37.85 7.15 -17.34
C LYS A 256 36.48 6.72 -16.81
N PHE A 257 36.45 5.89 -15.78
CA PHE A 257 35.22 5.44 -15.14
C PHE A 257 34.50 6.54 -14.36
N PHE A 258 35.24 7.53 -13.86
CA PHE A 258 34.72 8.58 -13.00
C PHE A 258 34.67 9.92 -13.74
N THR A 259 33.75 10.79 -13.31
CA THR A 259 33.66 12.17 -13.86
C THR A 259 34.96 12.97 -13.64
N LYS A 260 35.63 12.76 -12.52
CA LYS A 260 36.90 13.43 -12.17
C LYS A 260 37.76 12.51 -11.30
N LYS A 261 39.08 12.68 -11.40
CA LYS A 261 40.02 12.08 -10.46
C LYS A 261 39.84 12.65 -9.05
N ASN A 262 40.00 11.83 -8.03
CA ASN A 262 39.91 12.22 -6.63
C ASN A 262 41.09 11.65 -5.83
N SER A 263 42.24 12.32 -5.92
CA SER A 263 43.47 11.88 -5.24
C SER A 263 43.40 11.95 -3.70
N LYS A 264 42.51 12.79 -3.15
CA LYS A 264 42.35 13.00 -1.71
C LYS A 264 41.51 11.92 -1.02
N LEU A 265 40.63 11.25 -1.76
CA LEU A 265 39.79 10.19 -1.21
C LEU A 265 40.66 8.99 -0.85
N THR A 266 40.47 8.50 0.36
CA THR A 266 41.19 7.34 0.89
C THR A 266 40.16 6.30 1.31
N ILE A 267 40.27 5.10 0.74
CA ILE A 267 39.41 3.98 1.11
C ILE A 267 39.99 3.34 2.38
N PRO A 268 39.19 3.14 3.45
CA PRO A 268 39.64 2.47 4.67
C PRO A 268 40.16 1.04 4.42
N GLU A 269 41.13 0.60 5.23
CA GLU A 269 41.73 -0.75 5.10
C GLU A 269 40.77 -1.89 5.49
N ASP A 270 39.72 -1.58 6.25
CA ASP A 270 38.63 -2.48 6.64
C ASP A 270 37.49 -2.50 5.60
N PHE A 271 37.50 -1.60 4.61
CA PHE A 271 36.55 -1.63 3.51
C PHE A 271 36.92 -2.71 2.48
N PRO A 272 35.96 -3.45 1.90
CA PRO A 272 34.54 -3.46 2.25
C PRO A 272 34.27 -4.34 3.49
N SER A 273 33.38 -3.88 4.38
CA SER A 273 32.94 -4.68 5.53
C SER A 273 32.16 -5.91 5.06
N ARG A 274 32.73 -7.10 5.31
CA ARG A 274 32.12 -8.39 4.92
C ARG A 274 30.81 -8.65 5.65
N GLU A 275 30.71 -8.24 6.90
CA GLU A 275 29.50 -8.39 7.71
C GLU A 275 28.35 -7.59 7.08
N VAL A 276 28.62 -6.33 6.71
CA VAL A 276 27.60 -5.44 6.14
C VAL A 276 27.23 -5.82 4.73
N LEU A 277 28.20 -6.28 3.93
CA LEU A 277 27.89 -6.89 2.63
C LEU A 277 27.01 -8.14 2.81
N GLY A 278 27.23 -8.92 3.87
CA GLY A 278 26.40 -10.06 4.27
C GLY A 278 24.95 -9.66 4.51
N TYR A 279 24.69 -8.57 5.24
CA TYR A 279 23.31 -8.12 5.51
C TYR A 279 22.47 -7.87 4.24
N TYR A 280 23.07 -7.38 3.15
CA TYR A 280 22.35 -7.20 1.87
C TYR A 280 22.33 -8.45 0.98
N THR A 281 23.41 -9.23 0.99
CA THR A 281 23.57 -10.37 0.06
C THR A 281 22.87 -11.63 0.57
N ASP A 282 22.91 -11.86 1.89
CA ASP A 282 22.34 -12.99 2.61
C ASP A 282 21.57 -12.49 3.86
N PRO A 283 20.46 -11.73 3.66
CA PRO A 283 19.69 -11.19 4.77
C PRO A 283 19.03 -12.30 5.59
N CYS A 284 18.75 -12.03 6.87
CA CYS A 284 18.02 -12.96 7.73
C CYS A 284 16.53 -13.01 7.35
N VAL A 285 16.18 -13.92 6.45
CA VAL A 285 14.82 -14.12 5.90
C VAL A 285 14.32 -15.54 6.11
N SER A 286 13.04 -15.77 5.83
CA SER A 286 12.43 -17.11 5.91
C SER A 286 13.11 -18.10 4.98
N THR A 287 13.14 -19.37 5.37
CA THR A 287 13.59 -20.45 4.48
C THR A 287 12.58 -20.65 3.36
N LEU A 288 13.04 -21.14 2.20
CA LEU A 288 12.16 -21.40 1.05
C LEU A 288 11.00 -22.36 1.39
N GLU A 289 11.23 -23.33 2.25
CA GLU A 289 10.18 -24.23 2.76
C GLU A 289 9.09 -23.48 3.55
N LYS A 290 9.48 -22.52 4.41
CA LYS A 290 8.54 -21.69 5.16
C LYS A 290 7.76 -20.77 4.21
N VAL A 291 8.42 -20.21 3.19
CA VAL A 291 7.77 -19.37 2.18
C VAL A 291 6.79 -20.18 1.34
N ALA A 292 7.16 -21.38 0.90
CA ALA A 292 6.27 -22.29 0.17
C ALA A 292 5.05 -22.68 1.01
N ARG A 293 5.25 -22.97 2.30
CA ARG A 293 4.15 -23.22 3.24
C ARG A 293 3.25 -22.01 3.40
N LEU A 294 3.82 -20.81 3.61
CA LEU A 294 3.05 -19.57 3.70
C LEU A 294 2.22 -19.34 2.42
N LYS A 295 2.81 -19.55 1.24
CA LYS A 295 2.13 -19.41 -0.05
C LYS A 295 0.94 -20.36 -0.20
N ALA A 296 1.03 -21.57 0.36
CA ALA A 296 -0.03 -22.56 0.34
C ALA A 296 -1.13 -22.29 1.39
N GLU A 297 -0.76 -21.75 2.54
CA GLU A 297 -1.66 -21.58 3.69
C GLU A 297 -2.31 -20.20 3.78
N VAL A 298 -1.76 -19.18 3.12
CA VAL A 298 -2.25 -17.80 3.21
C VAL A 298 -3.70 -17.72 2.72
N ARG A 299 -4.58 -17.24 3.59
CA ARG A 299 -5.98 -16.96 3.29
C ARG A 299 -6.15 -15.46 3.13
N TRP A 300 -6.42 -15.04 1.90
CA TRP A 300 -6.53 -13.62 1.56
C TRP A 300 -7.88 -13.02 1.97
N ASP A 301 -8.93 -13.84 1.96
CA ASP A 301 -10.31 -13.40 2.18
C ASP A 301 -10.91 -14.06 3.43
N MET A 302 -10.25 -13.86 4.57
CA MET A 302 -10.82 -14.30 5.84
C MET A 302 -12.08 -13.49 6.18
N GLU A 303 -12.93 -14.07 7.02
CA GLU A 303 -14.14 -13.42 7.50
C GLU A 303 -13.79 -12.22 8.39
N MET A 304 -14.57 -11.14 8.24
CA MET A 304 -14.45 -9.94 9.05
C MET A 304 -15.32 -10.05 10.29
N ASP A 305 -14.75 -9.72 11.45
CA ASP A 305 -15.48 -9.72 12.72
C ASP A 305 -16.10 -8.33 12.95
N PHE A 306 -17.31 -8.13 12.40
CA PHE A 306 -18.02 -6.85 12.50
C PHE A 306 -18.29 -6.42 13.95
N PRO A 307 -18.79 -7.28 14.85
CA PRO A 307 -18.97 -6.92 16.26
C PRO A 307 -17.66 -6.52 16.93
N ALA A 308 -16.57 -7.26 16.70
CA ALA A 308 -15.30 -6.94 17.32
C ALA A 308 -14.66 -5.67 16.73
N LEU A 309 -14.83 -5.40 15.43
CA LEU A 309 -14.45 -4.13 14.81
C LEU A 309 -15.25 -2.96 15.39
N ARG A 310 -16.56 -3.14 15.54
CA ARG A 310 -17.44 -2.13 16.15
C ARG A 310 -16.99 -1.78 17.56
N ALA A 311 -16.76 -2.79 18.41
CA ALA A 311 -16.23 -2.61 19.76
C ALA A 311 -14.86 -1.92 19.74
N PHE A 312 -13.95 -2.38 18.87
CA PHE A 312 -12.62 -1.78 18.73
C PHE A 312 -12.68 -0.30 18.34
N THR A 313 -13.55 0.10 17.40
CA THR A 313 -13.69 1.52 17.04
C THR A 313 -14.31 2.37 18.15
N GLY A 314 -15.18 1.78 18.98
CA GLY A 314 -15.70 2.43 20.18
C GLY A 314 -14.60 2.71 21.20
N ASP A 315 -13.78 1.70 21.50
CA ASP A 315 -12.70 1.81 22.50
C ASP A 315 -11.50 2.62 22.01
N ALA A 316 -11.08 2.40 20.76
CA ALA A 316 -9.84 2.97 20.24
C ALA A 316 -10.02 4.38 19.66
N PHE A 317 -11.18 4.68 19.07
CA PHE A 317 -11.44 5.95 18.34
C PHE A 317 -12.54 6.79 18.98
N ASP A 318 -13.10 6.36 20.11
CA ASP A 318 -14.27 6.97 20.77
C ASP A 318 -15.50 7.09 19.85
N TRP A 319 -15.67 6.14 18.92
CA TRP A 319 -16.89 6.03 18.13
C TRP A 319 -17.95 5.30 18.95
N ARG A 320 -18.43 5.93 20.03
CA ARG A 320 -19.44 5.37 20.93
C ARG A 320 -20.85 5.75 20.48
N CYS A 321 -21.84 5.10 21.08
CA CYS A 321 -23.26 5.38 20.87
C CYS A 321 -23.70 5.22 19.41
N LEU A 322 -24.95 5.61 19.15
CA LEU A 322 -25.59 5.52 17.83
C LEU A 322 -24.83 6.33 16.76
N GLY A 323 -24.32 7.51 17.09
CA GLY A 323 -23.54 8.36 16.18
C GLY A 323 -22.24 7.68 15.74
N GLY A 324 -21.52 7.04 16.67
CA GLY A 324 -20.32 6.26 16.39
C GLY A 324 -20.59 5.02 15.55
N ALA A 325 -21.67 4.29 15.83
CA ALA A 325 -22.08 3.12 15.06
C ALA A 325 -22.46 3.49 13.61
N LYS A 326 -23.20 4.58 13.43
CA LYS A 326 -23.52 5.15 12.11
C LYS A 326 -22.26 5.55 11.33
N LYS A 327 -21.30 6.19 11.99
CA LYS A 327 -19.99 6.55 11.40
C LYS A 327 -19.21 5.31 10.97
N PHE A 328 -19.22 4.25 11.79
CA PHE A 328 -18.60 2.97 11.47
C PHE A 328 -19.18 2.34 10.19
N ILE A 329 -20.51 2.24 10.09
CA ILE A 329 -21.19 1.71 8.89
C ILE A 329 -20.84 2.55 7.66
N ARG A 330 -20.96 3.88 7.75
CA ARG A 330 -20.67 4.80 6.64
C ARG A 330 -19.28 4.60 6.05
N ASN A 331 -18.29 4.39 6.92
CA ASN A 331 -16.90 4.23 6.52
C ASN A 331 -16.63 2.85 5.92
N LEU A 332 -17.21 1.81 6.51
CA LEU A 332 -16.90 0.42 6.17
C LEU A 332 -17.68 -0.07 4.94
N ALA A 333 -18.95 0.31 4.79
CA ALA A 333 -19.85 -0.27 3.80
C ALA A 333 -19.38 -0.13 2.33
N PRO A 334 -18.82 1.00 1.86
CA PRO A 334 -18.29 1.09 0.50
C PRO A 334 -17.15 0.10 0.22
N ALA A 335 -16.32 -0.16 1.23
CA ALA A 335 -15.20 -1.08 1.13
C ALA A 335 -15.66 -2.54 1.11
N ILE A 336 -16.64 -2.87 1.96
CA ILE A 336 -17.29 -4.19 1.96
C ILE A 336 -18.00 -4.45 0.64
N LEU A 337 -18.68 -3.45 0.07
CA LEU A 337 -19.35 -3.61 -1.23
C LEU A 337 -18.39 -4.11 -2.30
N VAL A 338 -17.19 -3.53 -2.42
CA VAL A 338 -16.18 -3.98 -3.40
C VAL A 338 -15.76 -5.43 -3.14
N ARG A 339 -15.54 -5.79 -1.87
CA ARG A 339 -15.18 -7.16 -1.47
C ARG A 339 -16.27 -8.16 -1.85
N GLU A 340 -17.52 -7.87 -1.51
CA GLU A 340 -18.65 -8.76 -1.77
C GLU A 340 -18.92 -8.90 -3.26
N LEU A 341 -18.84 -7.82 -4.04
CA LEU A 341 -18.95 -7.87 -5.50
C LEU A 341 -17.89 -8.77 -6.13
N ARG A 342 -16.64 -8.70 -5.67
CA ARG A 342 -15.60 -9.62 -6.14
C ARG A 342 -15.92 -11.07 -5.75
N LEU A 343 -16.20 -11.34 -4.48
CA LEU A 343 -16.47 -12.70 -3.99
C LEU A 343 -17.68 -13.33 -4.68
N MET A 344 -18.67 -12.54 -5.06
CA MET A 344 -19.80 -13.01 -5.82
C MET A 344 -19.42 -13.52 -7.20
N GLY A 345 -18.54 -12.82 -7.92
CA GLY A 345 -18.10 -13.28 -9.25
C GLY A 345 -17.04 -14.38 -9.22
N GLU A 346 -16.40 -14.63 -8.07
CA GLU A 346 -15.49 -15.77 -7.88
C GLU A 346 -16.23 -17.08 -7.58
N LYS A 347 -17.45 -17.02 -7.04
CA LYS A 347 -18.31 -18.20 -6.83
C LYS A 347 -18.87 -18.64 -8.19
N ASP A 348 -18.47 -19.82 -8.66
CA ASP A 348 -19.06 -20.48 -9.85
C ASP A 348 -20.46 -21.05 -9.52
N ASP A 349 -21.33 -20.17 -9.02
CA ASP A 349 -22.75 -20.46 -8.90
C ASP A 349 -23.34 -20.15 -10.27
N ARG A 350 -23.52 -21.17 -11.12
CA ARG A 350 -24.27 -21.04 -12.37
C ARG A 350 -25.75 -20.79 -12.06
N LEU A 351 -26.04 -19.57 -11.64
CA LEU A 351 -27.39 -19.07 -11.42
C LEU A 351 -28.04 -18.82 -12.77
N ASP A 352 -29.35 -19.03 -12.85
CA ASP A 352 -30.13 -18.51 -13.97
C ASP A 352 -30.21 -16.97 -13.89
N ALA A 353 -30.67 -16.35 -14.98
CA ALA A 353 -30.67 -14.90 -15.10
C ALA A 353 -31.55 -14.20 -14.05
N ASP A 354 -32.65 -14.83 -13.64
CA ASP A 354 -33.58 -14.26 -12.66
C ASP A 354 -32.98 -14.32 -11.25
N ALA A 355 -32.41 -15.46 -10.86
CA ALA A 355 -31.71 -15.62 -9.59
C ALA A 355 -30.46 -14.73 -9.50
N GLN A 356 -29.72 -14.55 -10.59
CA GLN A 356 -28.61 -13.61 -10.65
C GLN A 356 -29.09 -12.16 -10.50
N ALA A 357 -30.18 -11.77 -11.18
CA ALA A 357 -30.75 -10.43 -11.05
C ALA A 357 -31.20 -10.11 -9.61
N GLU A 358 -31.86 -11.06 -8.95
CA GLU A 358 -32.25 -10.94 -7.55
C GLU A 358 -31.04 -10.78 -6.62
N LYS A 359 -29.97 -11.57 -6.86
CA LYS A 359 -28.72 -11.49 -6.10
C LYS A 359 -28.04 -10.13 -6.28
N GLU A 360 -27.94 -9.63 -7.51
CA GLU A 360 -27.34 -8.32 -7.79
C GLU A 360 -28.12 -7.17 -7.12
N GLN A 361 -29.45 -7.26 -7.14
CA GLN A 361 -30.35 -6.26 -6.57
C GLN A 361 -30.18 -6.08 -5.05
N GLN A 362 -29.63 -7.08 -4.34
CA GLN A 362 -29.31 -7.00 -2.91
C GLN A 362 -28.13 -6.06 -2.63
N TYR A 363 -27.21 -5.91 -3.57
CA TYR A 363 -25.97 -5.14 -3.37
C TYR A 363 -26.00 -3.81 -4.11
N VAL A 364 -26.56 -3.79 -5.32
CA VAL A 364 -26.61 -2.59 -6.17
C VAL A 364 -28.05 -2.35 -6.58
N LEU A 365 -28.56 -1.17 -6.23
CA LEU A 365 -29.94 -0.78 -6.55
C LEU A 365 -30.09 -0.19 -7.95
N ALA A 366 -29.10 0.58 -8.40
CA ALA A 366 -29.12 1.25 -9.70
C ALA A 366 -27.75 1.83 -10.07
N ILE A 367 -27.51 2.00 -11.37
CA ILE A 367 -26.38 2.75 -11.95
C ILE A 367 -26.90 4.06 -12.54
N HIS A 368 -26.32 5.19 -12.13
CA HIS A 368 -26.79 6.55 -12.46
C HIS A 368 -25.91 7.29 -13.46
N GLY A 369 -24.64 6.92 -13.56
CA GLY A 369 -23.65 7.71 -14.29
C GLY A 369 -22.33 6.99 -14.43
N LYS A 370 -21.46 7.52 -15.29
CA LYS A 370 -20.08 7.08 -15.47
C LYS A 370 -19.13 8.27 -15.50
N ARG A 371 -17.90 8.09 -15.01
CA ARG A 371 -16.82 9.09 -15.09
C ARG A 371 -15.47 8.43 -15.31
N ASN A 372 -14.50 9.21 -15.76
CA ASN A 372 -13.08 8.86 -15.77
C ASN A 372 -12.36 9.95 -14.97
N HIS A 373 -12.00 9.66 -13.72
CA HIS A 373 -11.47 10.68 -12.81
C HIS A 373 -9.94 10.68 -12.77
N ALA A 374 -9.33 11.85 -12.55
CA ALA A 374 -7.88 11.96 -12.47
C ALA A 374 -7.28 11.17 -11.29
N THR A 375 -8.03 11.00 -10.18
CA THR A 375 -7.55 10.23 -9.02
C THR A 375 -7.37 8.73 -9.29
N THR A 376 -7.93 8.24 -10.39
CA THR A 376 -7.83 6.85 -10.85
C THR A 376 -7.07 6.76 -12.18
N ASP A 377 -6.32 7.80 -12.58
CA ASP A 377 -5.65 7.89 -13.89
C ASP A 377 -6.58 7.59 -15.08
N GLY A 378 -7.83 8.02 -14.97
CA GLY A 378 -8.83 7.86 -16.01
C GLY A 378 -9.44 6.45 -16.09
N GLU A 379 -9.27 5.58 -15.09
CA GLU A 379 -10.06 4.34 -15.03
C GLU A 379 -11.56 4.64 -14.94
N LEU A 380 -12.36 3.83 -15.63
CA LEU A 380 -13.80 4.04 -15.75
C LEU A 380 -14.51 3.67 -14.43
N GLU A 381 -15.23 4.62 -13.86
CA GLU A 381 -16.03 4.46 -12.65
C GLU A 381 -17.52 4.67 -12.93
N TYR A 382 -18.37 3.87 -12.28
CA TYR A 382 -19.82 4.00 -12.32
C TYR A 382 -20.36 4.52 -10.99
N ARG A 383 -21.35 5.42 -11.08
CA ARG A 383 -22.08 5.95 -9.93
C ARG A 383 -23.22 5.02 -9.61
N ILE A 384 -23.07 4.24 -8.56
CA ILE A 384 -24.08 3.28 -8.14
C ILE A 384 -24.85 3.77 -6.92
N THR A 385 -25.98 3.13 -6.62
CA THR A 385 -26.69 3.26 -5.36
C THR A 385 -26.76 1.92 -4.63
N PHE A 386 -26.55 1.93 -3.31
CA PHE A 386 -26.60 0.75 -2.44
C PHE A 386 -27.13 1.14 -1.04
N ILE A 387 -27.43 0.18 -0.18
CA ILE A 387 -27.88 0.42 1.20
C ILE A 387 -26.77 0.00 2.19
N PRO A 388 -26.09 0.94 2.87
CA PRO A 388 -24.94 0.63 3.74
C PRO A 388 -25.22 -0.40 4.84
N GLN A 389 -26.36 -0.31 5.52
CA GLN A 389 -26.70 -1.20 6.64
C GLN A 389 -26.83 -2.67 6.22
N THR A 390 -27.17 -2.94 4.96
CA THR A 390 -27.28 -4.33 4.47
C THR A 390 -25.93 -5.04 4.35
N LEU A 391 -24.84 -4.28 4.26
CA LEU A 391 -23.48 -4.81 4.08
C LEU A 391 -22.71 -4.93 5.39
N VAL A 392 -23.10 -4.17 6.41
CA VAL A 392 -22.42 -4.11 7.71
C VAL A 392 -23.39 -4.61 8.78
N PRO A 393 -23.37 -5.92 9.11
CA PRO A 393 -24.35 -6.54 9.99
C PRO A 393 -24.05 -6.22 11.46
N ILE A 394 -24.34 -4.99 11.87
CA ILE A 394 -24.36 -4.58 13.28
C ILE A 394 -25.78 -4.19 13.69
N ASP A 395 -26.14 -4.54 14.92
CA ASP A 395 -27.42 -4.17 15.50
C ASP A 395 -27.33 -2.74 16.06
N LEU A 396 -28.06 -1.80 15.47
CA LEU A 396 -28.10 -0.41 15.94
C LEU A 396 -29.05 -0.23 17.12
N SER A 397 -29.94 -1.18 17.40
CA SER A 397 -30.93 -1.06 18.47
C SER A 397 -30.36 -1.27 19.87
N ILE A 398 -29.17 -1.88 19.96
CA ILE A 398 -28.43 -2.09 21.21
C ILE A 398 -27.48 -0.92 21.56
N GLU A 399 -27.35 0.06 20.67
CA GLU A 399 -26.49 1.22 20.87
C GLU A 399 -27.22 2.26 21.71
N ASP A 400 -26.50 2.84 22.69
CA ASP A 400 -27.03 3.95 23.49
C ASP A 400 -27.32 5.17 22.60
N GLU A 401 -28.37 5.93 22.95
CA GLU A 401 -28.66 7.22 22.33
C GLU A 401 -27.51 8.20 22.58
N ASP A 402 -27.35 9.17 21.69
CA ASP A 402 -26.22 10.13 21.74
C ASP A 402 -26.37 11.20 22.86
N ASP A 403 -27.41 11.12 23.69
CA ASP A 403 -27.72 12.12 24.70
C ASP A 403 -26.81 11.98 25.94
N GLU A 404 -26.04 13.04 26.24
CA GLU A 404 -24.97 13.20 27.26
C GLU A 404 -23.52 12.80 26.90
N TYR A 405 -23.23 12.26 25.71
CA TYR A 405 -21.83 12.06 25.30
C TYR A 405 -21.28 13.28 24.53
N VAL A 406 -20.59 14.18 25.23
CA VAL A 406 -19.68 15.14 24.60
C VAL A 406 -18.35 14.40 24.39
N PRO A 407 -17.90 14.16 23.14
CA PRO A 407 -16.58 13.59 22.90
C PRO A 407 -15.52 14.40 23.65
N ALA A 408 -14.50 13.74 24.21
CA ALA A 408 -13.38 14.43 24.84
C ALA A 408 -12.56 15.19 23.78
N GLY A 409 -13.06 16.37 23.37
CA GLY A 409 -12.61 17.12 22.20
C GLY A 409 -13.80 17.78 21.51
N GLY A 410 -14.41 18.78 22.16
CA GLY A 410 -15.65 19.41 21.67
C GLY A 410 -15.51 20.07 20.29
N ALA A 411 -16.63 20.13 19.54
CA ALA A 411 -16.98 20.92 18.34
C ALA A 411 -16.00 21.07 17.15
N ASP A 412 -14.68 21.07 17.38
CA ASP A 412 -13.64 21.15 16.36
C ASP A 412 -13.36 19.79 15.69
N GLU A 413 -13.79 18.67 16.28
CA GLU A 413 -13.59 17.33 15.70
C GLU A 413 -14.46 17.04 14.45
N GLU A 414 -15.57 17.75 14.25
CA GLU A 414 -16.38 17.58 13.02
C GLU A 414 -15.75 18.27 11.81
N LEU A 415 -14.97 19.34 12.02
CA LEU A 415 -14.16 19.98 10.99
C LEU A 415 -12.89 19.17 10.69
N GLU A 416 -12.27 18.56 11.70
CA GLU A 416 -11.18 17.58 11.50
C GLU A 416 -11.67 16.31 10.80
N ALA A 417 -12.92 15.89 11.04
CA ALA A 417 -13.54 14.80 10.33
C ALA A 417 -13.70 15.10 8.83
N GLU A 418 -13.90 16.35 8.38
CA GLU A 418 -13.88 16.71 6.95
C GLU A 418 -12.46 16.63 6.34
N ASP A 419 -11.44 16.99 7.12
CA ASP A 419 -10.03 16.92 6.72
C ASP A 419 -9.48 15.48 6.69
N GLU A 420 -10.01 14.58 7.54
CA GLU A 420 -9.70 13.15 7.56
C GLU A 420 -10.64 12.32 6.65
N TRP A 421 -11.89 12.75 6.43
CA TRP A 421 -12.82 12.20 5.42
C TRP A 421 -12.26 12.37 4.00
N ALA A 422 -11.46 13.41 3.79
CA ALA A 422 -10.64 13.59 2.61
C ALA A 422 -9.45 12.60 2.52
N GLN A 423 -9.38 11.53 3.32
CA GLN A 423 -8.44 10.41 3.16
C GLN A 423 -9.09 9.11 2.61
N MET A 424 -10.42 9.05 2.55
CA MET A 424 -11.20 8.09 1.76
C MET A 424 -11.51 8.72 0.40
N PRO A 425 -11.83 7.97 -0.68
CA PRO A 425 -12.34 8.63 -1.86
C PRO A 425 -13.68 9.23 -1.47
N SER A 426 -13.72 10.55 -1.24
CA SER A 426 -14.97 11.29 -1.20
C SER A 426 -15.57 11.21 -2.60
N SER A 427 -16.38 10.18 -2.80
CA SER A 427 -17.25 10.08 -3.96
C SER A 427 -18.52 10.92 -3.74
N THR A 428 -18.70 11.50 -2.55
CA THR A 428 -19.91 12.18 -2.08
C THR A 428 -19.85 13.70 -2.16
N GLN A 429 -18.73 14.31 -2.57
CA GLN A 429 -18.66 15.74 -2.86
C GLN A 429 -18.98 15.99 -4.34
N ASP A 430 -20.14 16.60 -4.60
CA ASP A 430 -20.37 17.39 -5.81
C ASP A 430 -19.45 18.61 -5.76
N GLU A 431 -18.34 18.58 -6.50
CA GLU A 431 -17.59 19.80 -6.81
C GLU A 431 -18.31 20.56 -7.93
N SER A 432 -19.35 21.32 -7.57
CA SER A 432 -19.79 22.43 -8.40
C SER A 432 -18.86 23.61 -8.15
N ASP A 433 -17.87 23.78 -9.03
CA ASP A 433 -17.02 24.97 -9.09
C ASP A 433 -17.88 26.20 -9.43
N ALA A 434 -18.35 26.91 -8.42
CA ALA A 434 -18.92 28.25 -8.55
C ALA A 434 -18.50 29.10 -7.34
N PRO A 435 -18.21 30.40 -7.52
CA PRO A 435 -17.68 31.23 -6.45
C PRO A 435 -18.70 31.34 -5.32
N THR A 436 -18.38 30.82 -4.14
CA THR A 436 -19.26 30.86 -2.97
C THR A 436 -19.29 32.26 -2.37
N SER A 437 -20.44 32.94 -2.48
CA SER A 437 -20.81 34.04 -1.58
C SER A 437 -20.80 33.59 -0.12
N PRO A 438 -20.45 34.46 0.84
CA PRO A 438 -20.38 34.10 2.24
C PRO A 438 -21.79 33.90 2.82
N THR A 439 -21.87 33.12 3.90
CA THR A 439 -23.02 32.91 4.79
C THR A 439 -24.24 32.13 4.27
N LYS A 440 -24.11 30.80 4.18
CA LYS A 440 -25.13 29.87 4.68
C LYS A 440 -24.46 28.75 5.49
N LYS A 441 -24.72 28.69 6.79
CA LYS A 441 -24.43 27.50 7.61
C LYS A 441 -25.14 26.32 6.95
N ARG A 442 -24.40 25.36 6.41
CA ARG A 442 -24.94 24.12 5.83
C ARG A 442 -25.69 23.39 6.95
N ALA A 443 -27.01 23.25 6.82
CA ALA A 443 -27.78 22.39 7.70
C ALA A 443 -27.35 20.94 7.44
N PHE A 444 -26.68 20.33 8.41
CA PHE A 444 -26.22 18.95 8.31
C PHE A 444 -27.44 18.03 8.31
N LYS A 445 -27.65 17.27 7.22
CA LYS A 445 -28.69 16.23 7.23
C LYS A 445 -28.19 15.06 8.07
N PRO A 446 -29.00 14.52 8.99
CA PRO A 446 -28.63 13.32 9.74
C PRO A 446 -28.35 12.16 8.78
N TYR A 447 -27.31 11.37 9.08
CA TYR A 447 -26.95 10.19 8.31
C TYR A 447 -27.78 8.98 8.77
N HIS A 448 -28.36 8.27 7.80
CA HIS A 448 -29.26 7.14 8.00
C HIS A 448 -28.74 5.95 7.17
N PRO A 449 -28.12 4.93 7.79
CA PRO A 449 -27.46 3.83 7.08
C PRO A 449 -28.45 2.85 6.38
N ASP A 450 -29.72 2.92 6.74
CA ASP A 450 -30.85 2.21 6.11
C ASP A 450 -31.32 2.90 4.81
N GLN A 451 -30.85 4.12 4.53
CA GLN A 451 -31.23 4.86 3.33
C GLN A 451 -30.26 4.59 2.16
N PRO A 452 -30.72 4.68 0.90
CA PRO A 452 -29.87 4.51 -0.27
C PRO A 452 -28.78 5.57 -0.36
N GLU A 453 -27.52 5.13 -0.49
CA GLU A 453 -26.34 5.98 -0.65
C GLU A 453 -25.72 5.81 -2.04
N LYS A 454 -25.10 6.88 -2.57
CA LYS A 454 -24.41 6.86 -3.86
C LYS A 454 -22.90 6.79 -3.71
N VAL A 455 -22.25 5.89 -4.43
CA VAL A 455 -20.78 5.73 -4.45
C VAL A 455 -20.26 5.56 -5.87
N TRP A 456 -19.03 6.05 -6.12
CA TRP A 456 -18.30 5.78 -7.37
C TRP A 456 -17.49 4.49 -7.19
N LEU A 457 -17.73 3.50 -8.06
CA LEU A 457 -17.00 2.23 -8.09
C LEU A 457 -16.35 2.02 -9.44
N LEU A 458 -15.19 1.37 -9.45
CA LEU A 458 -14.51 0.98 -10.68
C LEU A 458 -15.39 -0.03 -11.45
N ARG A 459 -15.59 0.24 -12.75
CA ARG A 459 -16.44 -0.59 -13.63
C ARG A 459 -16.02 -2.06 -13.59
N GLU A 460 -14.72 -2.34 -13.64
CA GLU A 460 -14.22 -3.71 -13.71
C GLU A 460 -14.60 -4.52 -12.47
N PHE A 461 -14.59 -3.92 -11.27
CA PHE A 461 -15.00 -4.61 -10.05
C PHE A 461 -16.53 -4.78 -9.98
N LEU A 462 -17.27 -3.77 -10.44
CA LEU A 462 -18.73 -3.85 -10.51
C LEU A 462 -19.20 -4.92 -11.50
N LYS A 463 -18.54 -5.03 -12.66
CA LYS A 463 -18.89 -5.99 -13.71
C LYS A 463 -18.74 -7.44 -13.26
N VAL A 464 -17.82 -7.72 -12.34
CA VAL A 464 -17.63 -9.07 -11.79
C VAL A 464 -18.79 -9.51 -10.91
N GLY A 465 -19.26 -8.63 -10.01
CA GLY A 465 -20.35 -8.97 -9.08
C GLY A 465 -21.74 -8.71 -9.62
N CYS A 466 -21.89 -7.69 -10.48
CA CYS A 466 -23.16 -7.27 -11.07
C CYS A 466 -23.10 -7.13 -12.59
N PRO A 467 -22.83 -8.22 -13.33
CA PRO A 467 -22.79 -8.17 -14.80
C PRO A 467 -24.11 -7.69 -15.41
N LEU A 468 -25.27 -8.13 -14.90
CA LEU A 468 -26.56 -7.78 -15.50
C LEU A 468 -26.86 -6.29 -15.36
N HIS A 469 -26.65 -5.70 -14.18
CA HIS A 469 -26.82 -4.25 -13.99
C HIS A 469 -25.91 -3.42 -14.92
N VAL A 470 -24.68 -3.88 -15.14
CA VAL A 470 -23.72 -3.22 -16.04
C VAL A 470 -24.18 -3.32 -17.49
N GLU A 471 -24.58 -4.50 -17.95
CA GLU A 471 -25.11 -4.72 -19.30
C GLU A 471 -26.35 -3.86 -19.56
N ASP A 472 -27.31 -3.88 -18.62
CA ASP A 472 -28.54 -3.10 -18.67
C ASP A 472 -28.26 -1.59 -18.82
N TYR A 473 -27.27 -1.08 -18.08
CA TYR A 473 -26.89 0.33 -18.13
C TYR A 473 -26.16 0.69 -19.43
N GLU A 474 -25.23 -0.16 -19.88
CA GLU A 474 -24.49 0.04 -21.13
C GLU A 474 -25.42 -0.02 -22.36
N ASP A 475 -26.41 -0.91 -22.36
CA ASP A 475 -27.37 -1.04 -23.46
C ASP A 475 -28.39 0.11 -23.50
N LYS A 476 -28.88 0.55 -22.33
CA LYS A 476 -29.66 1.80 -22.20
C LYS A 476 -28.89 3.01 -22.74
N SER A 477 -27.56 3.02 -22.57
CA SER A 477 -26.69 4.10 -23.04
C SER A 477 -26.41 4.08 -24.55
N LYS A 478 -26.51 2.93 -25.23
CA LYS A 478 -26.18 2.80 -26.67
C LYS A 478 -27.29 3.31 -27.58
N ASP A 479 -28.56 3.06 -27.23
CA ASP A 479 -29.71 3.65 -27.92
C ASP A 479 -30.91 3.76 -26.98
N PRO A 480 -31.05 4.89 -26.25
CA PRO A 480 -32.15 5.10 -25.33
C PRO A 480 -33.51 4.96 -26.02
N LYS A 481 -33.62 5.32 -27.31
CA LYS A 481 -34.87 5.27 -28.07
C LYS A 481 -35.27 3.84 -28.41
N GLU A 482 -34.33 3.00 -28.86
CA GLU A 482 -34.58 1.57 -29.10
C GLU A 482 -34.86 0.82 -27.79
N PHE A 483 -34.18 1.12 -26.68
CA PHE A 483 -34.45 0.52 -25.38
C PHE A 483 -35.89 0.80 -24.89
N PHE A 484 -36.34 2.06 -24.92
CA PHE A 484 -37.72 2.41 -24.54
C PHE A 484 -38.77 1.81 -25.49
N LYS A 485 -38.41 1.61 -26.77
CA LYS A 485 -39.27 0.99 -27.79
C LYS A 485 -39.39 -0.53 -27.58
N GLN A 486 -38.31 -1.22 -27.25
CA GLN A 486 -38.31 -2.65 -26.90
C GLN A 486 -39.10 -2.91 -25.62
N ARG A 487 -38.93 -2.08 -24.58
CA ARG A 487 -39.67 -2.22 -23.32
C ARG A 487 -41.16 -1.91 -23.46
N ARG A 488 -41.55 -1.00 -24.37
CA ARG A 488 -42.96 -0.78 -24.75
C ARG A 488 -43.56 -1.97 -25.49
N LYS A 489 -42.80 -2.63 -26.37
CA LYS A 489 -43.25 -3.86 -27.04
C LYS A 489 -43.43 -5.01 -26.06
N ALA A 490 -42.50 -5.20 -25.12
CA ALA A 490 -42.57 -6.27 -24.12
C ALA A 490 -43.68 -6.09 -23.08
N LYS A 491 -44.15 -4.86 -22.82
CA LYS A 491 -45.34 -4.59 -21.98
C LYS A 491 -46.68 -4.70 -22.71
N ALA A 492 -46.66 -4.76 -24.04
CA ALA A 492 -47.84 -4.81 -24.89
C ALA A 492 -48.10 -6.20 -25.50
N ALA A 493 -47.10 -7.09 -25.43
CA ALA A 493 -47.24 -8.54 -25.59
C ALA A 493 -47.56 -9.16 -24.22
#